data_AF-A0A1V5HGH7-F1
#
_entry.id   AF-A0A1V5HGH7-F1
#
_cell.length_a   1.000
_cell.length_b   1.000
_cell.length_c   1.000
_cell.angle_alpha   90.00
_cell.angle_beta   90.00
_cell.angle_gamma   90.00
#
_symmetry.space_group_name_H-M   'P 1'
#
loop_
_entity.id
_entity.type
_entity.pdbx_description
1 polymer ?
#
loop_
_entity_poly.entity_id
_entity_poly.type
_entity_poly.pdbx_seq_one_letter_code
_entity_poly.pdbx_strand_id
1 'polypeptide(L)'
;MKNREERLNYIENKLHQCEVDLQRLEQMSSDLTNIIDNAEELSEYYANEYMDDYENADKFENNYEALNQDSIWDVLSDQHIEKVRLLKKLINSIES
;
A
#
# COMPACT_ATOMS: atom_id res chain seq x y z
N MET A 1 -40.05 -25.63 -9.99
CA MET A 1 -39.82 -24.21 -9.64
C MET A 1 -38.49 -24.02 -8.89
N LYS A 2 -37.38 -24.67 -9.31
CA LYS A 2 -36.07 -24.49 -8.68
C LYS A 2 -35.36 -23.16 -9.04
N ASN A 3 -35.80 -22.45 -10.06
CA ASN A 3 -34.95 -21.42 -10.70
C ASN A 3 -35.00 -20.01 -10.05
N ARG A 4 -36.13 -19.58 -9.47
CA ARG A 4 -36.27 -18.18 -9.00
C ARG A 4 -35.67 -17.93 -7.62
N GLU A 5 -35.93 -18.83 -6.68
CA GLU A 5 -35.44 -18.71 -5.29
C GLU A 5 -33.93 -18.91 -5.23
N GLU A 6 -33.39 -19.93 -5.92
CA GLU A 6 -31.94 -20.14 -6.06
C GLU A 6 -31.23 -18.91 -6.65
N ARG A 7 -31.83 -18.28 -7.68
CA ARG A 7 -31.30 -17.04 -8.26
C ARG A 7 -31.35 -15.87 -7.28
N LEU A 8 -32.43 -15.71 -6.52
CA LEU A 8 -32.53 -14.66 -5.52
C LEU A 8 -31.48 -14.83 -4.43
N ASN A 9 -31.29 -16.04 -3.92
CA ASN A 9 -30.25 -16.34 -2.94
C ASN A 9 -28.84 -16.06 -3.49
N TYR A 10 -28.59 -16.39 -4.77
CA TYR A 10 -27.31 -16.08 -5.40
C TYR A 10 -27.04 -14.57 -5.47
N ILE A 11 -28.03 -13.77 -5.86
CA ILE A 11 -27.89 -12.31 -5.94
C ILE A 11 -27.77 -11.70 -4.54
N GLU A 12 -28.51 -12.20 -3.56
CA GLU A 12 -28.42 -11.78 -2.16
C GLU A 12 -27.00 -11.99 -1.62
N ASN A 13 -26.41 -13.16 -1.89
CA ASN A 13 -25.02 -13.43 -1.51
C ASN A 13 -24.03 -12.48 -2.20
N LYS A 14 -24.29 -12.09 -3.45
CA LYS A 14 -23.46 -11.10 -4.16
C LYS A 14 -23.59 -9.71 -3.55
N LEU A 15 -24.80 -9.30 -3.16
CA LEU A 15 -25.02 -8.05 -2.44
C LEU A 15 -24.22 -8.00 -1.15
N HIS A 16 -24.34 -9.01 -0.30
CA HIS A 16 -23.60 -9.09 0.96
C HIS A 16 -22.08 -9.08 0.73
N GLN A 17 -21.60 -9.74 -0.33
CA GLN A 17 -20.19 -9.69 -0.67
C GLN A 17 -19.74 -8.28 -1.07
N CYS A 18 -20.54 -7.55 -1.85
CA CYS A 18 -20.24 -6.17 -2.21
C CYS A 18 -20.21 -5.24 -1.00
N GLU A 19 -21.05 -5.46 0.02
CA GLU A 19 -21.01 -4.69 1.28
C GLU A 19 -19.72 -4.95 2.05
N VAL A 20 -19.26 -6.20 2.10
CA VAL A 20 -17.95 -6.55 2.69
C VAL A 20 -16.80 -5.94 1.89
N ASP A 21 -16.88 -5.96 0.56
CA ASP A 21 -15.84 -5.38 -0.29
C ASP A 21 -15.79 -3.85 -0.18
N LEU A 22 -16.92 -3.18 0.05
CA LEU A 22 -16.96 -1.75 0.35
C LEU A 22 -16.16 -1.41 1.62
N GLN A 23 -16.37 -2.16 2.71
CA GLN A 23 -15.62 -1.96 3.96
C GLN A 23 -14.12 -2.16 3.76
N ARG A 24 -13.72 -3.12 2.92
CA ARG A 24 -12.31 -3.33 2.57
C ARG A 24 -11.73 -2.16 1.80
N LEU A 25 -12.47 -1.59 0.84
CA LEU A 25 -12.03 -0.42 0.09
C LEU A 25 -11.87 0.81 1.00
N GLU A 26 -12.76 1.01 1.95
CA GLU A 26 -12.66 2.07 2.96
C GLU A 26 -11.41 1.89 3.83
N GLN A 27 -11.15 0.67 4.31
CA GLN A 27 -9.94 0.38 5.07
C GLN A 27 -8.67 0.61 4.23
N MET A 28 -8.63 0.13 2.99
CA MET A 28 -7.52 0.36 2.07
C MET A 28 -7.26 1.85 1.84
N SER A 29 -8.32 2.66 1.75
CA SER A 29 -8.21 4.11 1.62
C SER A 29 -7.54 4.74 2.85
N SER A 30 -7.90 4.28 4.05
CA SER A 30 -7.24 4.74 5.28
C SER A 30 -5.78 4.29 5.34
N ASP A 31 -5.50 3.03 5.05
CA ASP A 31 -4.14 2.47 5.11
C ASP A 31 -3.20 3.16 4.11
N LEU A 32 -3.72 3.52 2.93
CA LEU A 32 -2.96 4.23 1.91
C LEU A 32 -2.46 5.59 2.39
N THR A 33 -3.23 6.27 3.24
CA THR A 33 -2.80 7.56 3.84
C THR A 33 -1.54 7.35 4.68
N ASN A 34 -1.58 6.38 5.61
CA ASN A 34 -0.42 6.05 6.45
C ASN A 34 0.79 5.59 5.62
N ILE A 35 0.56 4.84 4.53
CA ILE A 35 1.64 4.40 3.63
C ILE A 35 2.28 5.60 2.92
N ILE A 36 1.52 6.62 2.56
CA ILE A 36 2.04 7.84 1.94
C ILE A 36 2.85 8.62 2.97
N ASP A 37 2.30 8.87 4.15
CA ASP A 37 2.95 9.65 5.20
C ASP A 37 4.30 9.03 5.60
N ASN A 38 4.33 7.71 5.86
CA ASN A 38 5.58 7.00 6.18
C ASN A 38 6.62 7.09 5.05
N ALA A 39 6.17 7.06 3.79
CA ALA A 39 7.08 7.15 2.64
C ALA A 39 7.64 8.56 2.47
N GLU A 40 6.85 9.59 2.78
CA GLU A 40 7.30 10.99 2.79
C GLU A 40 8.33 11.22 3.89
N GLU A 41 8.06 10.80 5.12
CA GLU A 41 9.02 10.90 6.24
C GLU A 41 10.34 10.17 5.93
N LEU A 42 10.26 8.95 5.40
CA LEU A 42 11.44 8.17 5.04
C LEU A 42 12.22 8.81 3.88
N SER A 43 11.52 9.38 2.89
CA SER A 43 12.15 10.10 1.79
C SER A 43 12.83 11.39 2.25
N GLU A 44 12.24 12.10 3.22
CA GLU A 44 12.83 13.31 3.81
C GLU A 44 14.12 12.97 4.57
N TYR A 45 14.08 11.92 5.40
CA TYR A 45 15.27 11.40 6.07
C TYR A 45 16.37 11.03 5.06
N TYR A 46 16.02 10.28 4.00
CA TYR A 46 16.98 9.85 2.99
C TYR A 46 17.63 11.02 2.24
N ALA A 47 16.89 12.10 2.04
CA ALA A 47 17.38 13.28 1.33
C ALA A 47 18.28 14.18 2.20
N ASN A 48 18.02 14.25 3.51
CA ASN A 48 18.59 15.30 4.36
C ASN A 48 19.57 14.79 5.42
N GLU A 49 19.38 13.58 5.96
CA GLU A 49 20.07 13.11 7.17
C GLU A 49 20.84 11.80 6.94
N TYR A 50 20.40 10.97 5.99
CA TYR A 50 20.95 9.64 5.75
C TYR A 50 22.47 9.60 5.55
N MET A 51 23.04 10.49 4.72
CA MET A 51 24.48 10.46 4.43
C MET A 51 25.32 10.74 5.66
N ASP A 52 24.88 11.67 6.51
CA ASP A 52 25.56 12.00 7.76
C ASP A 52 25.53 10.80 8.70
N ASP A 53 24.37 10.17 8.89
CA ASP A 53 24.26 8.96 9.73
C ASP A 53 25.05 7.77 9.15
N TYR A 54 25.02 7.60 7.83
CA TYR A 54 25.74 6.53 7.13
C TYR A 54 27.27 6.65 7.34
N GLU A 55 27.82 7.85 7.19
CA GLU A 55 29.26 8.12 7.41
C GLU A 55 29.67 7.95 8.88
N ASN A 56 28.72 8.09 9.81
CA ASN A 56 28.94 7.95 11.26
C ASN A 56 28.45 6.61 11.81
N ALA A 57 28.16 5.63 10.94
CA ALA A 57 27.54 4.37 11.34
C ALA A 57 28.38 3.57 12.36
N ASP A 58 29.69 3.76 12.38
CA ASP A 58 30.63 3.14 13.33
C ASP A 58 30.43 3.61 14.79
N LYS A 59 29.73 4.73 14.99
CA LYS A 59 29.41 5.29 16.32
C LYS A 59 28.15 4.70 16.93
N PHE A 60 27.36 3.95 16.15
CA PHE A 60 26.12 3.35 16.63
C PHE A 60 26.37 1.93 17.16
N GLU A 61 25.73 1.58 18.27
CA GLU A 61 25.82 0.24 18.86
C GLU A 61 25.03 -0.81 18.03
N ASN A 62 24.01 -0.36 17.30
CA ASN A 62 23.14 -1.20 16.50
C ASN A 62 23.43 -1.05 15.00
N ASN A 63 23.33 -2.16 14.28
CA ASN A 63 23.27 -2.15 12.82
C ASN A 63 21.84 -1.86 12.37
N TYR A 64 21.60 -0.65 11.87
CA TYR A 64 20.29 -0.24 11.34
C TYR A 64 20.21 -0.57 9.85
N GLU A 65 19.18 -1.34 9.45
CA GLU A 65 18.95 -1.65 8.03
C GLU A 65 18.67 -0.40 7.18
N ALA A 66 18.14 0.66 7.80
CA ALA A 66 17.93 1.96 7.16
C ALA A 66 19.24 2.61 6.68
N LEU A 67 20.39 2.25 7.28
CA LEU A 67 21.71 2.73 6.88
C LEU A 67 22.39 1.83 5.84
N ASN A 68 21.72 0.79 5.35
CA ASN A 68 22.22 0.07 4.18
C ASN A 68 22.13 0.97 2.94
N GLN A 69 23.05 0.77 1.99
CA GLN A 69 23.20 1.65 0.82
C GLN A 69 21.91 1.79 -0.02
N ASP A 70 21.18 0.68 -0.18
CA ASP A 70 20.06 0.61 -1.12
C ASP A 70 18.69 0.43 -0.44
N SER A 71 18.64 0.11 0.85
CA SER A 71 17.39 -0.37 1.49
C SER A 71 16.24 0.65 1.44
N ILE A 72 16.53 1.94 1.68
CA ILE A 72 15.49 2.99 1.58
C ILE A 72 15.10 3.23 0.13
N TRP A 73 16.08 3.27 -0.77
CA TRP A 73 15.83 3.49 -2.19
C TRP A 73 14.98 2.37 -2.81
N ASP A 74 15.29 1.11 -2.49
CA ASP A 74 14.58 -0.07 -2.95
C ASP A 74 13.12 -0.05 -2.49
N VAL A 75 12.87 0.15 -1.19
CA VAL A 75 11.50 0.11 -0.67
C VAL A 75 10.63 1.25 -1.22
N LEU A 76 11.18 2.46 -1.35
CA LEU A 76 10.44 3.60 -1.92
C LEU A 76 10.15 3.39 -3.41
N SER A 77 11.11 2.83 -4.16
CA SER A 77 10.95 2.51 -5.58
C SER A 77 9.89 1.42 -5.80
N ASP A 78 9.92 0.35 -5.01
CA ASP A 78 8.94 -0.73 -5.08
C ASP A 78 7.54 -0.24 -4.70
N GLN A 79 7.42 0.60 -3.67
CA GLN A 79 6.15 1.23 -3.33
C GLN A 79 5.61 2.10 -4.49
N HIS A 80 6.47 2.87 -5.16
CA HIS A 80 6.05 3.65 -6.33
C HIS A 80 5.50 2.75 -7.45
N ILE A 81 6.21 1.65 -7.76
CA ILE A 81 5.78 0.69 -8.77
C ILE A 81 4.40 0.09 -8.43
N GLU A 82 4.19 -0.32 -7.17
CA GLU A 82 2.91 -0.88 -6.75
C GLU A 82 1.78 0.16 -6.74
N LYS A 83 2.04 1.40 -6.30
CA LYS A 83 1.06 2.50 -6.38
C LYS A 83 0.60 2.72 -7.82
N VAL A 84 1.53 2.74 -8.79
CA VAL A 84 1.19 2.85 -10.22
C VAL A 84 0.38 1.65 -10.71
N ARG A 85 0.74 0.43 -10.30
CA ARG A 85 -0.01 -0.79 -10.65
C ARG A 85 -1.44 -0.75 -10.12
N LEU A 86 -1.63 -0.31 -8.87
CA LEU A 86 -2.94 -0.16 -8.25
C LEU A 86 -3.80 0.90 -8.95
N LEU A 87 -3.25 2.08 -9.23
CA LEU A 87 -3.95 3.15 -9.94
C LEU A 87 -4.46 2.68 -11.31
N LYS A 88 -3.62 1.97 -12.08
CA LYS A 88 -4.03 1.40 -13.37
C LYS A 88 -5.19 0.41 -13.23
N LYS A 89 -5.15 -0.46 -12.22
CA LYS A 89 -6.24 -1.42 -11.96
C LYS A 89 -7.54 -0.70 -11.61
N LEU A 90 -7.49 0.34 -10.79
CA LEU A 90 -8.65 1.13 -10.39
C LEU A 90 -9.25 1.88 -11.59
N ILE A 91 -8.44 2.57 -12.39
CA ILE A 91 -8.91 3.28 -13.59
C ILE A 91 -9.63 2.31 -14.54
N ASN A 92 -9.00 1.17 -14.85
CA ASN A 92 -9.59 0.17 -15.75
C ASN A 92 -10.91 -0.42 -15.19
N SER A 93 -11.06 -0.46 -13.86
CA SER A 93 -12.29 -0.96 -13.22
C SER A 93 -13.47 0.00 -13.30
N ILE A 94 -13.23 1.30 -13.55
CA ILE A 94 -14.27 2.33 -13.67
C ILE A 94 -14.73 2.47 -15.13
N GLU A 95 -13.84 2.22 -16.09
CA GLU A 95 -14.13 2.30 -17.54
C GLU A 95 -14.87 1.07 -18.10
N SER A 96 -15.03 0.02 -17.28
CA SER A 96 -15.70 -1.25 -17.64
C SER A 96 -17.15 -1.29 -17.18
#